data_AF-A0A2E1HLV7-F1
#
_entry.id   AF-A0A2E1HLV7-F1
#
_cell.length_a   1.000
_cell.length_b   1.000
_cell.length_c   1.000
_cell.angle_alpha   90.00
_cell.angle_beta   90.00
_cell.angle_gamma   90.00
#
_symmetry.space_group_name_H-M   'P 1'
#
loop_
_entity.id
_entity.type
_entity.pdbx_description
1 polymer ?
#
loop_
_entity_poly.entity_id
_entity_poly.type
_entity_poly.pdbx_seq_one_letter_code
_entity_poly.pdbx_strand_id
1 'polypeptide(L)'
;MHITEVNDLLEKIAKGEITPEDAQKLLGTYKDEDLGKVVRETPGKEQGEIFAIVLILLVLEIMYDSLFIYGILEGWDQQFLSFTLAMAFMIMGLMIDFYRRSFLPDVLELKKRRSKVITKLER
;
A
#
# COMPACT_ATOMS: atom_id res chain seq x y z
N MET A 1 -23.36 16.10 -15.80
CA MET A 1 -24.03 17.02 -14.85
C MET A 1 -24.18 18.33 -15.58
N HIS A 2 -25.41 18.83 -15.72
CA HIS A 2 -25.64 20.07 -16.48
C HIS A 2 -25.32 21.28 -15.58
N ILE A 3 -24.66 22.30 -16.13
CA ILE A 3 -24.25 23.52 -15.40
C ILE A 3 -25.47 24.20 -14.72
N THR A 4 -26.64 24.06 -15.32
CA THR A 4 -27.92 24.56 -14.81
C THR A 4 -28.30 23.96 -13.44
N GLU A 5 -28.08 22.66 -13.23
CA GLU A 5 -28.44 21.96 -11.99
C GLU A 5 -27.57 22.42 -10.80
N VAL A 6 -26.30 22.73 -11.06
CA VAL A 6 -25.37 23.24 -10.06
C VAL A 6 -25.77 24.65 -9.63
N ASN A 7 -26.17 25.49 -10.60
CA ASN A 7 -26.56 26.88 -10.32
C ASN A 7 -27.84 26.96 -9.49
N ASP A 8 -28.83 26.11 -9.78
CA ASP A 8 -30.06 26.00 -9.00
C ASP A 8 -29.79 25.55 -7.56
N LEU A 9 -28.83 24.64 -7.34
CA LEU A 9 -28.42 24.21 -6.01
C LEU A 9 -27.70 25.33 -5.25
N LEU A 10 -26.83 26.10 -5.91
CA LEU A 10 -26.16 27.25 -5.28
C LEU A 10 -27.16 28.33 -4.86
N GLU A 11 -28.18 28.58 -5.68
CA GLU A 11 -29.25 29.54 -5.35
C GLU A 11 -30.07 29.09 -4.13
N LYS A 12 -30.34 27.79 -4.01
CA LYS A 12 -31.02 27.21 -2.83
C LYS A 12 -30.17 27.25 -1.55
N ILE A 13 -28.85 27.10 -1.65
CA ILE A 13 -27.93 27.31 -0.52
C ILE A 13 -27.94 28.78 -0.09
N ALA A 14 -27.89 29.72 -1.04
CA ALA A 14 -27.90 31.16 -0.76
C ALA A 14 -29.21 31.62 -0.10
N LYS A 15 -30.33 30.96 -0.41
CA LYS A 15 -31.64 31.17 0.24
C LYS A 15 -31.77 30.48 1.61
N GLY A 16 -30.80 29.65 2.00
CA GLY A 16 -30.80 28.90 3.25
C GLY A 16 -31.74 27.69 3.28
N GLU A 17 -32.28 27.28 2.13
CA GLU A 17 -33.23 26.16 2.02
C GLU A 17 -32.55 24.79 2.17
N ILE A 18 -31.25 24.71 1.85
CA ILE A 18 -30.44 23.51 1.93
C ILE A 18 -29.07 23.82 2.53
N THR A 19 -28.53 22.86 3.26
CA THR A 19 -27.17 22.94 3.79
C THR A 19 -26.15 22.68 2.68
N PRO A 20 -24.92 23.24 2.79
CA PRO A 20 -23.84 22.94 1.84
C PRO A 20 -23.49 21.44 1.83
N GLU A 21 -23.66 20.73 2.95
CA GLU A 21 -23.43 19.28 3.04
C GLU A 21 -24.42 18.48 2.19
N ASP A 22 -25.70 18.86 2.20
CA ASP A 22 -26.73 18.17 1.43
C ASP A 22 -26.60 18.46 -0.07
N ALA A 23 -26.18 19.67 -0.44
CA ALA A 23 -25.83 20.00 -1.82
C ALA A 23 -24.62 19.18 -2.32
N GLN A 24 -23.59 19.00 -1.50
CA GLN A 24 -22.44 18.15 -1.86
C GLN A 24 -22.83 16.67 -2.02
N LYS A 25 -23.77 16.15 -1.23
CA LYS A 25 -24.32 14.79 -1.41
C LYS A 25 -25.04 14.65 -2.75
N LEU A 26 -25.85 15.64 -3.12
CA LEU A 26 -26.57 15.68 -4.40
C LEU A 26 -25.61 15.76 -5.60
N LEU A 27 -24.49 16.48 -5.45
CA LEU A 27 -23.44 16.61 -6.46
C LEU A 27 -22.47 15.42 -6.50
N GLY A 28 -22.54 14.48 -5.54
CA GLY A 28 -21.60 13.36 -5.45
C GLY A 28 -20.16 13.78 -5.13
N THR A 29 -19.96 15.01 -4.64
CA THR A 29 -18.69 15.59 -4.19
C THR A 29 -18.56 15.62 -2.67
N TYR A 30 -19.45 14.90 -1.97
CA TYR A 30 -19.48 14.84 -0.52
C TYR A 30 -18.14 14.40 0.06
N LYS A 31 -17.55 15.26 0.91
CA LYS A 31 -16.24 15.07 1.53
C LYS A 31 -15.07 14.84 0.55
N ASP A 32 -15.18 15.33 -0.69
CA ASP A 32 -14.06 15.27 -1.63
C ASP A 32 -12.82 16.05 -1.12
N GLU A 33 -13.03 17.05 -0.26
CA GLU A 33 -11.97 17.80 0.43
C GLU A 33 -11.15 16.98 1.42
N ASP A 34 -11.65 15.82 1.88
CA ASP A 34 -10.96 14.91 2.79
C ASP A 34 -10.21 13.80 2.07
N LEU A 35 -10.32 13.73 0.74
CA LEU A 35 -9.63 12.74 -0.07
C LEU A 35 -8.12 13.01 -0.10
N GLY A 36 -7.34 11.95 0.06
CA GLY A 36 -5.88 12.03 0.15
C GLY A 36 -5.38 12.56 1.49
N LYS A 37 -6.26 12.97 2.42
CA LYS A 37 -5.86 13.26 3.80
C LYS A 37 -5.55 11.95 4.52
N VAL A 38 -4.45 11.97 5.26
CA VAL A 38 -4.11 10.88 6.18
C VAL A 38 -4.94 11.08 7.46
N VAL A 39 -5.83 10.13 7.72
CA VAL A 39 -6.76 10.20 8.87
C VAL A 39 -6.10 9.70 10.14
N ARG A 40 -5.17 8.75 9.99
CA ARG A 40 -4.45 8.16 11.10
C ARG A 40 -3.08 7.71 10.64
N GLU A 41 -2.06 8.18 11.35
CA GLU A 41 -0.71 7.68 11.31
C GLU A 41 -0.42 7.05 12.67
N THR A 42 -0.26 5.72 12.68
CA THR A 42 0.29 5.08 13.87
C THR A 42 1.77 4.86 13.60
N PRO A 43 2.68 5.61 14.26
CA PRO A 43 4.10 5.40 14.06
C PRO A 43 4.46 3.95 14.43
N GLY A 44 5.34 3.34 13.64
CA GLY A 44 5.86 2.01 13.95
C GLY A 44 6.46 2.01 15.35
N LYS A 45 6.05 1.06 16.20
CA LYS A 45 6.70 0.90 17.51
C LYS A 45 8.14 0.50 17.25
N GLU A 46 9.09 1.37 17.62
CA GLU A 46 10.51 1.06 17.54
C GLU A 46 10.80 -0.18 18.39
N GLN A 47 11.05 -1.30 17.71
CA GLN A 47 11.29 -2.60 18.32
C GLN A 47 12.73 -3.01 18.03
N GLY A 48 13.63 -2.64 18.94
CA GLY A 48 15.05 -3.01 18.85
C GLY A 48 15.28 -4.52 18.76
N GLU A 49 14.38 -5.34 19.33
CA GLU A 49 14.39 -6.79 19.20
C GLU A 49 14.22 -7.24 17.74
N ILE A 50 13.30 -6.64 17.00
CA ILE A 50 13.04 -6.99 15.60
C ILE A 50 14.19 -6.50 14.72
N PHE A 51 14.77 -5.35 15.04
CA PHE A 51 16.00 -4.90 14.40
C PHE A 51 17.13 -5.92 14.55
N ALA A 52 17.34 -6.46 15.76
CA ALA A 52 18.34 -7.49 16.00
C ALA A 52 18.07 -8.77 15.21
N ILE A 53 16.80 -9.21 15.11
CA ILE A 53 16.41 -10.36 14.28
C ILE A 53 16.75 -10.11 12.81
N VAL A 54 16.41 -8.94 12.26
CA VAL A 54 16.73 -8.58 10.88
C VAL A 54 18.24 -8.57 10.63
N LEU A 55 19.05 -8.09 11.58
CA LEU A 55 20.51 -8.15 11.47
C LEU A 55 21.04 -9.59 11.46
N ILE A 56 20.48 -10.48 12.27
CA ILE A 56 20.86 -11.90 12.26
C ILE A 56 20.49 -12.53 10.92
N LEU A 57 19.28 -12.26 10.41
CA LEU A 57 18.84 -12.73 9.09
C LEU A 57 19.73 -12.18 7.97
N LEU A 58 20.22 -10.93 8.08
CA LEU A 58 21.13 -10.35 7.10
C LEU A 58 22.48 -11.09 7.06
N VAL A 59 23.03 -11.46 8.22
CA VAL A 59 24.26 -12.27 8.27
C VAL A 59 24.02 -13.65 7.64
N LEU A 60 22.87 -14.24 7.90
CA LEU A 60 22.48 -15.52 7.31
C LEU A 60 22.29 -15.43 5.80
N GLU A 61 21.71 -14.33 5.30
CA GLU A 61 21.54 -14.05 3.87
C GLU A 61 22.90 -13.99 3.17
N ILE A 62 23.83 -13.19 3.69
CA ILE A 62 25.19 -13.07 3.12
C ILE A 62 25.88 -14.43 3.09
N MET A 63 25.67 -15.28 4.11
CA MET A 63 26.20 -16.64 4.13
C MET A 63 25.61 -17.49 3.00
N TYR A 64 24.29 -17.47 2.78
CA TYR A 64 23.65 -18.23 1.69
C TYR A 64 24.01 -17.70 0.30
N ASP A 65 24.10 -16.39 0.12
CA ASP A 65 24.55 -15.78 -1.14
C ASP A 65 26.00 -16.16 -1.46
N SER A 66 26.88 -16.10 -0.45
CA SER A 66 28.27 -16.52 -0.59
C SER A 66 28.37 -18.02 -0.93
N LEU A 67 27.55 -18.85 -0.28
CA LEU A 67 27.49 -20.29 -0.53
C LEU A 67 26.98 -20.59 -1.95
N PHE A 68 26.01 -19.81 -2.44
CA PHE A 68 25.49 -19.94 -3.80
C PHE A 68 26.56 -19.58 -4.84
N ILE A 69 27.25 -18.46 -4.65
CA ILE A 69 28.36 -18.04 -5.52
C ILE A 69 29.48 -19.08 -5.51
N TYR A 70 29.86 -19.56 -4.32
CA TYR A 70 30.85 -20.62 -4.19
C TYR A 70 30.41 -21.90 -4.90
N GLY A 71 29.14 -22.28 -4.77
CA GLY A 71 28.58 -23.45 -5.45
C GLY A 71 28.60 -23.34 -6.97
N ILE A 72 28.42 -22.14 -7.54
CA ILE A 72 28.60 -21.91 -8.97
C ILE A 72 30.07 -22.14 -9.37
N LEU A 73 31.01 -21.61 -8.60
CA LEU A 73 32.44 -21.71 -8.91
C LEU A 73 32.97 -23.14 -8.84
N GLU A 74 32.50 -23.93 -7.88
CA GLU A 74 32.90 -25.32 -7.68
C GLU A 74 32.10 -26.30 -8.58
N GLY A 75 31.13 -25.80 -9.35
CA GLY A 75 30.32 -26.63 -10.24
C GLY A 75 29.39 -27.61 -9.52
N TRP A 76 28.77 -27.17 -8.43
CA TRP A 76 27.80 -27.99 -7.70
C TRP A 76 26.58 -28.36 -8.54
N ASP A 77 25.90 -29.43 -8.14
CA ASP A 77 24.69 -29.89 -8.84
C ASP A 77 23.55 -28.86 -8.80
N GLN A 78 22.76 -28.82 -9.87
CA GLN A 78 21.67 -27.86 -10.03
C GLN A 78 20.64 -27.94 -8.89
N GLN A 79 20.36 -29.14 -8.36
CA GLN A 79 19.39 -29.30 -7.27
C GLN A 79 19.88 -28.59 -6.01
N PHE A 80 21.18 -28.68 -5.72
CA PHE A 80 21.77 -28.06 -4.54
C PHE A 80 21.86 -26.53 -4.68
N LEU A 81 22.26 -26.01 -5.85
CA LEU A 81 22.20 -24.57 -6.12
C LEU A 81 20.78 -24.02 -5.99
N SER A 82 19.79 -24.73 -6.54
CA SER A 82 18.39 -24.30 -6.50
C SER A 82 17.88 -24.22 -5.05
N PHE A 83 18.28 -25.17 -4.20
CA PHE A 83 17.96 -25.15 -2.78
C PHE A 83 18.60 -23.96 -2.06
N THR A 84 19.89 -23.72 -2.27
CA THR A 84 20.61 -22.59 -1.66
C THR A 84 19.99 -21.25 -2.07
N LEU A 85 19.63 -21.10 -3.35
CA LEU A 85 18.96 -19.91 -3.86
C LEU A 85 17.55 -19.73 -3.27
N ALA A 86 16.78 -20.82 -3.14
CA ALA A 86 15.47 -20.77 -2.52
C ALA A 86 15.55 -20.36 -1.04
N MET A 87 16.59 -20.80 -0.33
CA MET A 87 16.85 -20.39 1.06
C MET A 87 17.18 -18.90 1.16
N ALA A 88 18.02 -18.36 0.27
CA ALA A 88 18.30 -16.92 0.22
C ALA A 88 17.00 -16.11 0.00
N PHE A 89 16.21 -16.45 -1.01
CA PHE A 89 14.93 -15.76 -1.24
C PHE A 89 13.93 -15.90 -0.08
N MET A 90 13.94 -17.03 0.63
CA MET A 90 13.12 -17.22 1.83
C MET A 90 13.54 -16.26 2.94
N ILE A 91 14.85 -16.15 3.22
CA ILE A 91 15.39 -15.25 4.24
C ILE A 91 15.13 -13.79 3.86
N MET A 92 15.35 -13.42 2.60
CA MET A 92 14.99 -12.10 2.06
C MET A 92 13.50 -11.78 2.25
N GLY A 93 12.62 -12.74 1.94
CA GLY A 93 11.18 -12.60 2.13
C GLY A 93 10.79 -12.38 3.60
N LEU A 94 11.42 -13.12 4.52
CA LEU A 94 11.22 -12.95 5.96
C LEU A 94 11.71 -11.58 6.45
N MET A 95 12.87 -11.11 5.98
CA MET A 95 13.38 -9.78 6.33
C MET A 95 12.41 -8.68 5.90
N ILE A 96 11.85 -8.76 4.69
CA ILE A 96 10.88 -7.77 4.19
C ILE A 96 9.58 -7.81 5.02
N ASP A 97 9.10 -8.99 5.41
CA ASP A 97 7.90 -9.12 6.26
C ASP A 97 8.13 -8.51 7.65
N PHE A 98 9.26 -8.78 8.29
CA PHE A 98 9.62 -8.15 9.56
C PHE A 98 9.79 -6.64 9.43
N TYR A 99 10.40 -6.17 8.34
CA TYR A 99 10.53 -4.74 8.07
C TYR A 99 9.15 -4.07 7.96
N ARG A 100 8.24 -4.69 7.19
CA ARG A 100 6.88 -4.18 6.99
C ARG A 100 6.06 -4.14 8.27
N ARG A 101 6.17 -5.13 9.14
CA ARG A 101 5.38 -5.17 10.38
C ARG A 101 5.85 -4.18 11.43
N SER A 102 7.14 -3.83 11.41
CA SER A 102 7.76 -3.14 12.54
C SER A 102 8.22 -1.73 12.26
N PHE A 103 8.64 -1.44 11.02
CA PHE A 103 9.21 -0.14 10.65
C PHE A 103 8.30 0.67 9.73
N LEU A 104 7.47 0.02 8.92
CA LEU A 104 6.52 0.73 8.08
C LEU A 104 5.37 1.28 8.95
N PRO A 105 5.12 2.62 8.91
CA PRO A 105 4.01 3.19 9.64
C PRO A 105 2.68 2.71 9.05
N ASP A 106 1.70 2.48 9.92
CA ASP A 106 0.35 2.15 9.47
C ASP A 106 -0.37 3.47 9.14
N VAL A 107 -0.60 3.68 7.84
CA VAL A 107 -1.16 4.92 7.27
C VAL A 107 -2.54 4.62 6.68
N LEU A 108 -3.56 5.25 7.25
CA LEU A 108 -4.93 5.20 6.71
C LEU A 108 -5.19 6.45 5.87
N GLU A 109 -5.22 6.27 4.56
CA GLU A 109 -5.53 7.31 3.58
C GLU A 109 -6.97 7.16 3.05
N LEU A 110 -7.72 8.26 3.01
CA LEU A 110 -9.06 8.28 2.39
C LEU A 110 -8.94 8.35 0.88
N LYS A 111 -9.40 7.31 0.18
CA LYS A 111 -9.38 7.25 -1.28
C LYS A 111 -10.78 7.08 -1.86
N LYS A 112 -11.14 7.93 -2.82
CA LYS A 112 -12.40 7.81 -3.55
C LYS A 112 -12.32 6.61 -4.48
N ARG A 113 -13.30 5.71 -4.38
CA ARG A 113 -13.45 4.61 -5.33
C ARG A 113 -13.85 5.18 -6.68
N ARG A 114 -12.99 5.03 -7.70
CA ARG A 114 -13.38 5.35 -9.09
C ARG A 114 -14.45 4.36 -9.54
N SER A 115 -15.53 4.85 -10.15
CA SER A 115 -16.52 3.96 -10.78
C SER A 115 -15.85 3.18 -11.90
N LYS A 116 -16.11 1.87 -11.95
CA LYS A 116 -15.66 1.05 -13.08
C LYS A 116 -16.53 1.42 -14.28
N VAL A 117 -15.93 1.90 -15.36
CA VAL A 117 -16.62 2.08 -16.64
C VAL A 117 -16.86 0.68 -17.21
N ILE A 118 -18.09 0.18 -17.07
CA ILE A 118 -18.52 -1.03 -17.75
C ILE A 118 -18.98 -0.58 -19.14
N THR A 119 -18.11 -0.70 -20.14
CA THR A 119 -18.53 -0.56 -21.53
C THR A 119 -19.53 -1.67 -21.82
N LYS A 120 -20.81 -1.32 -22.02
CA LYS A 120 -21.76 -2.26 -22.60
C LYS A 120 -21.25 -2.60 -23.99
N LEU A 121 -20.82 -3.83 -24.20
CA LEU A 121 -20.59 -4.36 -25.54
C LEU A 121 -21.97 -4.36 -26.21
N GLU A 122 -22.17 -3.47 -27.18
CA GLU A 122 -23.32 -3.56 -28.08
C GLU A 122 -23.26 -4.92 -28.78
N ARG A 123 -24.36 -5.66 -28.70
CA ARG A 123 -24.52 -6.97 -29.32
C ARG A 123 -25.77 -6.95 -30.17
#